data_AF-A0A8G0PID7-F1
#
_entry.id   AF-A0A8G0PID7-F1
#
_cell.length_a   1.000
_cell.length_b   1.000
_cell.length_c   1.000
_cell.angle_alpha   90.00
_cell.angle_beta   90.00
_cell.angle_gamma   90.00
#
_symmetry.space_group_name_H-M   'P 1'
#
loop_
_entity.id
_entity.type
_entity.pdbx_description
1 polymer ?
#
loop_
_entity_poly.entity_id
_entity_poly.type
_entity_poly.pdbx_seq_one_letter_code
_entity_poly.pdbx_strand_id
1 'polypeptide(L)'
;MSHPDIFQKELETAFGALLQASKLSQLIISSQDKGTITKDDFSPVTIADFAIQALLISTFKDAFPEDTFVGEEDAADLRANEALMSRVWDLLNTIAQDEDTQRGACKLPQTKDQMCDLIDQAGTSHPGGAGSGRVWVFDPIDGTKTYLRGELYAINIGLIVDGKQTLGVVGCPNLSLHHKGPLRNSDIDPEGKGCIVYAIKGHGAFARSLQSGSQDVKQLPKQPATRDLSFVTCTGLVDSALDGVHEVVAERLGVAFPGSDLVPWVLRWAAMALGIGNTTVWVYKRRDRFAKSWDHSGAMLLYEETGGKITDVHGKDIDLSAGRKLSANFGFVAAPVAAHDKVLQAVHDVLKEQGRDAFLQ
;
A
#
# COMPACT_ATOMS: atom_id res chain seq x y z
N MET A 1 6.99 1.56 24.19
CA MET A 1 8.35 1.91 23.74
C MET A 1 8.17 2.88 22.59
N SER A 2 8.85 4.02 22.60
CA SER A 2 8.88 4.93 21.45
C SER A 2 9.63 4.26 20.28
N HIS A 3 9.34 4.66 19.05
CA HIS A 3 10.16 4.30 17.90
C HIS A 3 11.52 5.03 17.97
N PRO A 4 12.55 4.62 17.20
CA PRO A 4 13.83 5.31 17.20
C PRO A 4 13.71 6.78 16.73
N ASP A 5 14.64 7.64 17.15
CA ASP A 5 14.68 9.08 16.83
C ASP A 5 15.21 9.39 15.39
N ILE A 6 15.33 8.38 14.54
CA ILE A 6 15.67 8.57 13.12
C ILE A 6 14.39 8.69 12.29
N PHE A 7 14.44 9.46 11.19
CA PHE A 7 13.29 9.73 10.33
C PHE A 7 12.08 10.34 11.09
N GLN A 8 12.33 11.04 12.21
CA GLN A 8 11.25 11.61 13.03
C GLN A 8 10.39 12.59 12.23
N LYS A 9 11.03 13.52 11.49
CA LYS A 9 10.32 14.49 10.64
C LYS A 9 9.49 13.80 9.57
N GLU A 10 10.05 12.78 8.92
CA GLU A 10 9.37 11.95 7.91
C GLU A 10 8.14 11.24 8.49
N LEU A 11 8.28 10.62 9.66
CA LEU A 11 7.17 9.94 10.33
C LEU A 11 6.08 10.92 10.77
N GLU A 12 6.44 12.05 11.39
CA GLU A 12 5.48 13.08 11.79
C GLU A 12 4.71 13.64 10.59
N THR A 13 5.41 13.88 9.48
CA THR A 13 4.80 14.30 8.21
C THR A 13 3.84 13.23 7.68
N ALA A 14 4.27 11.96 7.64
CA ALA A 14 3.46 10.85 7.16
C ALA A 14 2.22 10.60 8.03
N PHE A 15 2.34 10.64 9.35
CA PHE A 15 1.21 10.45 10.27
C PHE A 15 0.16 11.55 10.12
N GLY A 16 0.60 12.82 10.01
CA GLY A 16 -0.30 13.94 9.78
C GLY A 16 -1.01 13.84 8.42
N ALA A 17 -0.27 13.49 7.37
CA ALA A 17 -0.81 13.33 6.02
C ALA A 17 -1.81 12.17 5.95
N LEU A 18 -1.49 11.01 6.53
CA LEU A 18 -2.37 9.84 6.55
C LEU A 18 -3.66 10.09 7.35
N LEU A 19 -3.59 10.81 8.48
CA LEU A 19 -4.79 11.20 9.22
C LEU A 19 -5.77 11.97 8.32
N GLN A 20 -5.28 12.97 7.59
CA GLN A 20 -6.13 13.79 6.73
C GLN A 20 -6.60 13.06 5.47
N ALA A 21 -5.71 12.31 4.83
CA ALA A 21 -6.06 11.46 3.69
C ALA A 21 -7.15 10.44 4.06
N SER A 22 -7.06 9.85 5.25
CA SER A 22 -8.05 8.88 5.75
C SER A 22 -9.40 9.51 6.08
N LYS A 23 -9.41 10.73 6.66
CA LYS A 23 -10.66 11.49 6.84
C LYS A 23 -11.31 11.77 5.49
N LEU A 24 -10.53 12.22 4.51
CA LEU A 24 -11.00 12.58 3.18
C LEU A 24 -11.58 11.36 2.43
N SER A 25 -10.88 10.22 2.46
CA SER A 25 -11.39 8.97 1.87
C SER A 25 -12.67 8.48 2.54
N GLN A 26 -12.77 8.53 3.88
CA GLN A 26 -13.98 8.13 4.60
C GLN A 26 -15.16 9.08 4.33
N LEU A 27 -14.93 10.39 4.17
CA LEU A 27 -15.95 11.36 3.80
C LEU A 27 -16.59 11.02 2.45
N ILE A 28 -15.78 10.67 1.44
CA ILE A 28 -16.25 10.32 0.09
C ILE A 28 -17.17 9.09 0.14
N ILE A 29 -16.76 7.98 0.77
CA ILE A 29 -17.60 6.78 0.92
C ILE A 29 -18.93 7.15 1.61
N SER A 30 -18.86 7.88 2.73
CA SER A 30 -20.08 8.24 3.48
C SER A 30 -21.05 9.12 2.67
N SER A 31 -20.54 9.97 1.78
CA SER A 31 -21.34 10.85 0.92
C SER A 31 -21.97 10.10 -0.26
N GLN A 32 -21.30 9.05 -0.74
CA GLN A 32 -21.83 8.12 -1.75
C GLN A 32 -23.01 7.32 -1.17
N ASP A 33 -22.87 6.78 0.04
CA ASP A 33 -23.95 6.02 0.72
C ASP A 33 -25.19 6.88 0.96
N LYS A 34 -25.01 8.17 1.21
CA LYS A 34 -26.09 9.15 1.37
C LYS A 34 -26.71 9.63 0.06
N GLY A 35 -26.26 9.09 -1.09
CA GLY A 35 -26.74 9.49 -2.42
C GLY A 35 -26.47 10.96 -2.76
N THR A 36 -25.52 11.60 -2.08
CA THR A 36 -25.17 13.02 -2.26
C THR A 36 -24.24 13.22 -3.45
N ILE A 37 -23.53 12.17 -3.88
CA ILE A 37 -22.82 12.12 -5.16
C ILE A 37 -23.80 11.62 -6.23
N THR A 38 -24.26 12.51 -7.12
CA THR A 38 -25.03 12.15 -8.31
C THR A 38 -24.19 11.30 -9.27
N LYS A 39 -24.86 10.44 -10.06
CA LYS A 39 -24.28 9.61 -11.14
C LYS A 39 -23.74 10.44 -12.33
N ASP A 40 -23.13 11.58 -12.06
CA ASP A 40 -22.47 12.40 -13.08
C ASP A 40 -21.04 11.86 -13.25
N ASP A 41 -20.90 10.97 -14.23
CA ASP A 41 -19.73 10.52 -15.01
C ASP A 41 -18.37 10.18 -14.36
N PHE A 42 -18.13 10.48 -13.07
CA PHE A 42 -16.85 10.22 -12.41
C PHE A 42 -17.01 9.29 -11.21
N SER A 43 -16.18 8.25 -11.19
CA SER A 43 -16.17 7.29 -10.09
C SER A 43 -15.74 7.99 -8.79
N PRO A 44 -16.41 7.75 -7.65
CA PRO A 44 -15.99 8.28 -6.34
C PRO A 44 -14.53 7.97 -5.99
N VAL A 45 -13.99 6.87 -6.51
CA VAL A 45 -12.57 6.52 -6.33
C VAL A 45 -11.66 7.50 -7.04
N THR A 46 -11.94 7.87 -8.29
CA THR A 46 -11.13 8.83 -9.07
C THR A 46 -11.00 10.17 -8.34
N ILE A 47 -12.08 10.64 -7.71
CA ILE A 47 -12.04 11.87 -6.92
C ILE A 47 -11.15 11.69 -5.67
N ALA A 48 -11.25 10.55 -5.01
CA ALA A 48 -10.43 10.21 -3.84
C ALA A 48 -8.95 10.13 -4.20
N ASP A 49 -8.61 9.42 -5.27
CA ASP A 49 -7.24 9.22 -5.74
C ASP A 49 -6.55 10.56 -6.01
N PHE A 50 -7.19 11.44 -6.80
CA PHE A 50 -6.64 12.76 -7.09
C PHE A 50 -6.49 13.64 -5.86
N ALA A 51 -7.51 13.69 -5.00
CA ALA A 51 -7.47 14.55 -3.82
C ALA A 51 -6.40 14.07 -2.82
N ILE A 52 -6.33 12.77 -2.54
CA ILE A 52 -5.34 12.21 -1.62
C ILE A 52 -3.94 12.35 -2.20
N GLN A 53 -3.74 12.05 -3.49
CA GLN A 53 -2.44 12.21 -4.12
C GLN A 53 -1.97 13.67 -4.06
N ALA A 54 -2.83 14.64 -4.37
CA ALA A 54 -2.50 16.06 -4.26
C ALA A 54 -2.14 16.47 -2.82
N LEU A 55 -2.90 16.00 -1.83
CA LEU A 55 -2.64 16.24 -0.41
C LEU A 55 -1.28 15.69 0.01
N LEU A 56 -0.98 14.44 -0.33
CA LEU A 56 0.27 13.77 0.00
C LEU A 56 1.46 14.53 -0.63
N ILE A 57 1.41 14.79 -1.94
CA ILE A 57 2.53 15.44 -2.63
C ILE A 57 2.74 16.86 -2.10
N SER A 58 1.67 17.65 -1.93
CA SER A 58 1.77 19.01 -1.39
C SER A 58 2.38 19.03 0.01
N THR A 59 1.92 18.13 0.89
CA THR A 59 2.43 18.00 2.27
C THR A 59 3.91 17.63 2.28
N PHE A 60 4.31 16.64 1.50
CA PHE A 60 5.70 16.18 1.49
C PHE A 60 6.63 17.12 0.73
N LYS A 61 6.15 17.85 -0.29
CA LYS A 61 6.95 18.85 -1.01
C LYS A 61 7.29 20.05 -0.11
N ASP A 62 6.36 20.47 0.75
CA ASP A 62 6.62 21.51 1.75
C ASP A 62 7.66 21.05 2.78
N ALA A 63 7.53 19.81 3.27
CA ALA A 63 8.46 19.26 4.26
C ALA A 63 9.85 18.93 3.67
N PHE A 64 9.90 18.48 2.42
CA PHE A 64 11.07 17.95 1.72
C PHE A 64 11.15 18.49 0.27
N PRO A 65 11.50 19.79 0.09
CA PRO A 65 11.41 20.45 -1.21
C PRO A 65 12.35 19.87 -2.28
N GLU A 66 13.45 19.25 -1.88
CA GLU A 66 14.45 18.66 -2.79
C GLU A 66 14.18 17.19 -3.14
N ASP A 67 13.23 16.54 -2.47
CA ASP A 67 12.92 15.13 -2.73
C ASP A 67 12.10 14.96 -4.03
N THR A 68 12.17 13.76 -4.62
CA THR A 68 11.35 13.37 -5.77
C THR A 68 10.11 12.61 -5.31
N PHE A 69 9.02 12.68 -6.07
CA PHE A 69 7.73 12.06 -5.74
C PHE A 69 7.25 11.19 -6.89
N VAL A 70 6.66 10.05 -6.58
CA VAL A 70 6.07 9.11 -7.53
C VAL A 70 4.66 8.81 -7.03
N GLY A 71 3.65 9.13 -7.84
CA GLY A 71 2.25 8.82 -7.57
C GLY A 71 1.68 7.92 -8.67
N GLU A 72 0.53 7.32 -8.42
CA GLU A 72 -0.19 6.51 -9.40
C GLU A 72 -0.73 7.38 -10.55
N GLU A 73 -1.36 8.50 -10.20
CA GLU A 73 -2.18 9.30 -11.11
C GLU A 73 -1.39 10.40 -11.82
N ASP A 74 -1.90 10.85 -12.99
CA ASP A 74 -1.50 12.08 -13.67
C ASP A 74 -2.71 13.01 -13.86
N ALA A 75 -2.51 14.31 -14.07
CA ALA A 75 -3.63 15.27 -14.06
C ALA A 75 -4.34 15.39 -15.41
N ALA A 76 -4.11 14.49 -16.38
CA ALA A 76 -4.68 14.62 -17.73
C ALA A 76 -6.22 14.68 -17.69
N ASP A 77 -6.86 13.82 -16.90
CA ASP A 77 -8.32 13.79 -16.76
C ASP A 77 -8.86 15.04 -16.04
N LEU A 78 -8.13 15.58 -15.06
CA LEU A 78 -8.48 16.83 -14.38
C LEU A 78 -8.45 18.02 -15.34
N ARG A 79 -7.40 18.11 -16.16
CA ARG A 79 -7.23 19.18 -17.15
C ARG A 79 -8.24 19.07 -18.29
N ALA A 80 -8.62 17.85 -18.66
CA ALA A 80 -9.67 17.60 -19.65
C ALA A 80 -11.09 17.87 -19.11
N ASN A 81 -11.26 17.92 -17.78
CA ASN A 81 -12.58 18.02 -17.16
C ASN A 81 -12.64 18.98 -15.96
N GLU A 82 -13.11 20.21 -16.22
CA GLU A 82 -13.27 21.25 -15.20
C GLU A 82 -14.22 20.86 -14.05
N ALA A 83 -15.25 20.05 -14.33
CA ALA A 83 -16.19 19.62 -13.30
C ALA A 83 -15.54 18.63 -12.32
N LEU A 84 -14.76 17.67 -12.84
CA LEU A 84 -13.95 16.77 -12.02
C LEU A 84 -12.91 17.55 -11.21
N MET A 85 -12.16 18.44 -11.86
CA MET A 85 -11.15 19.29 -11.18
C MET A 85 -11.77 20.14 -10.08
N SER A 86 -12.94 20.72 -10.32
CA SER A 86 -13.68 21.49 -9.28
C SER A 86 -14.12 20.61 -8.12
N ARG A 87 -14.62 19.40 -8.37
CA ARG A 87 -15.01 18.46 -7.31
C ARG A 87 -13.83 18.04 -6.43
N VAL A 88 -12.68 17.73 -7.04
CA VAL A 88 -11.44 17.40 -6.30
C VAL A 88 -10.98 18.60 -5.47
N TRP A 89 -10.99 19.79 -6.07
CA TRP A 89 -10.61 21.03 -5.40
C TRP A 89 -11.52 21.37 -4.21
N ASP A 90 -12.83 21.28 -4.39
CA ASP A 90 -13.80 21.54 -3.34
C ASP A 90 -13.64 20.56 -2.18
N LEU A 91 -13.39 19.28 -2.50
CA LEU A 91 -13.14 18.25 -1.51
C LEU A 91 -11.88 18.56 -0.68
N LEU A 92 -10.77 18.96 -1.29
CA LEU A 92 -9.58 19.41 -0.57
C LEU A 92 -9.89 20.60 0.35
N ASN A 93 -10.71 21.54 -0.10
CA ASN A 93 -11.10 22.70 0.71
C ASN A 93 -11.98 22.33 1.91
N THR A 94 -12.71 21.20 1.88
CA THR A 94 -13.52 20.77 3.04
C THR A 94 -12.66 20.47 4.27
N ILE A 95 -11.46 19.95 4.07
CA ILE A 95 -10.53 19.61 5.17
C ILE A 95 -9.55 20.74 5.49
N ALA A 96 -9.53 21.82 4.71
CA ALA A 96 -8.64 22.96 4.93
C ALA A 96 -8.89 23.71 6.25
N GLN A 97 -10.13 23.63 6.76
CA GLN A 97 -10.54 24.26 8.03
C GLN A 97 -10.52 23.29 9.23
N ASP A 98 -10.17 22.02 9.02
CA ASP A 98 -10.04 21.04 10.09
C ASP A 98 -8.89 21.42 11.04
N GLU A 99 -9.12 21.37 12.34
CA GLU A 99 -8.12 21.79 13.34
C GLU A 99 -6.83 20.98 13.23
N ASP A 100 -6.90 19.69 12.92
CA ASP A 100 -5.72 18.84 12.74
C ASP A 100 -4.98 19.20 11.44
N THR A 101 -5.67 19.70 10.42
CA THR A 101 -5.03 20.25 9.21
C THR A 101 -4.30 21.56 9.53
N GLN A 102 -4.94 22.46 10.28
CA GLN A 102 -4.37 23.77 10.61
C GLN A 102 -3.22 23.70 11.61
N ARG A 103 -3.30 22.78 12.59
CA ARG A 103 -2.25 22.56 13.60
C ARG A 103 -1.18 21.59 13.13
N GLY A 104 -1.49 20.73 12.16
CA GLY A 104 -0.61 19.67 11.68
C GLY A 104 0.38 20.11 10.60
N ALA A 105 1.21 19.15 10.19
CA ALA A 105 2.16 19.30 9.08
C ALA A 105 1.50 19.17 7.69
N CYS A 106 0.18 18.92 7.61
CA CYS A 106 -0.53 18.75 6.34
C CYS A 106 -0.59 20.07 5.58
N LYS A 107 -0.11 20.08 4.33
CA LYS A 107 -0.19 21.23 3.43
C LYS A 107 -1.01 20.87 2.21
N LEU A 108 -1.98 21.72 1.89
CA LEU A 108 -2.83 21.57 0.71
C LEU A 108 -2.32 22.46 -0.43
N PRO A 109 -2.56 22.07 -1.70
CA PRO A 109 -2.29 22.96 -2.83
C PRO A 109 -3.08 24.26 -2.68
N GLN A 110 -2.50 25.38 -3.11
CA GLN A 110 -3.06 26.73 -2.97
C GLN A 110 -3.91 27.14 -4.17
N THR A 111 -3.74 26.49 -5.32
CA THR A 111 -4.54 26.70 -6.53
C THR A 111 -4.84 25.38 -7.24
N LYS A 112 -5.88 25.36 -8.08
CA LYS A 112 -6.19 24.23 -8.97
C LYS A 112 -5.02 23.90 -9.91
N ASP A 113 -4.35 24.92 -10.44
CA ASP A 113 -3.19 24.72 -11.31
C ASP A 113 -2.05 24.06 -10.55
N GLN A 114 -1.72 24.55 -9.35
CA GLN A 114 -0.72 23.91 -8.50
C GLN A 114 -1.08 22.47 -8.15
N MET A 115 -2.36 22.19 -7.85
CA MET A 115 -2.83 20.82 -7.61
C MET A 115 -2.52 19.90 -8.79
N CYS A 116 -2.87 20.31 -10.00
CA CYS A 116 -2.60 19.52 -11.20
C CYS A 116 -1.09 19.39 -11.48
N ASP A 117 -0.31 20.45 -11.29
CA ASP A 117 1.15 20.43 -11.50
C ASP A 117 1.86 19.45 -10.55
N LEU A 118 1.42 19.39 -9.29
CA LEU A 118 1.93 18.43 -8.30
C LEU A 118 1.62 16.99 -8.72
N ILE A 119 0.38 16.73 -9.14
CA ILE A 119 -0.05 15.41 -9.61
C ILE A 119 0.77 15.00 -10.85
N ASP A 120 0.92 15.89 -11.85
CA ASP A 120 1.70 15.63 -13.07
C ASP A 120 3.17 15.33 -12.77
N GLN A 121 3.78 16.08 -11.85
CA GLN A 121 5.16 15.85 -11.42
C GLN A 121 5.35 14.43 -10.87
N ALA A 122 4.42 13.95 -10.06
CA ALA A 122 4.50 12.62 -9.47
C ALA A 122 4.08 11.49 -10.44
N GLY A 123 3.13 11.76 -11.33
CA GLY A 123 2.64 10.81 -12.34
C GLY A 123 3.68 10.50 -13.43
N THR A 124 4.61 11.43 -13.68
CA THR A 124 5.66 11.27 -14.71
C THR A 124 7.01 10.82 -14.17
N SER A 125 7.21 10.88 -12.85
CA SER A 125 8.45 10.48 -12.17
C SER A 125 8.55 8.97 -11.94
N HIS A 126 9.75 8.51 -11.56
CA HIS A 126 10.04 7.10 -11.27
C HIS A 126 10.85 6.91 -9.96
N PRO A 127 10.77 5.73 -9.31
CA PRO A 127 11.48 5.43 -8.06
C PRO A 127 13.00 5.64 -8.07
N GLY A 128 13.62 5.66 -9.26
CA GLY A 128 15.06 5.88 -9.41
C GLY A 128 15.90 4.70 -8.94
N GLY A 129 17.21 4.80 -9.12
CA GLY A 129 18.18 3.76 -8.73
C GLY A 129 19.29 4.33 -7.86
N ALA A 130 20.45 3.67 -7.86
CA ALA A 130 21.61 4.15 -7.12
C ALA A 130 22.00 5.57 -7.54
N GLY A 131 22.15 6.48 -6.57
CA GLY A 131 22.48 7.89 -6.82
C GLY A 131 21.28 8.77 -7.19
N SER A 132 20.06 8.24 -7.21
CA SER A 132 18.84 9.03 -7.38
C SER A 132 18.42 9.78 -6.11
N GLY A 133 19.08 9.55 -4.98
CA GLY A 133 18.75 10.22 -3.72
C GLY A 133 17.42 9.73 -3.15
N ARG A 134 16.62 10.66 -2.62
CA ARG A 134 15.37 10.37 -1.90
C ARG A 134 14.16 10.48 -2.82
N VAL A 135 13.39 9.41 -2.89
CA VAL A 135 12.17 9.31 -3.68
C VAL A 135 11.02 8.78 -2.83
N TRP A 136 9.95 9.57 -2.73
CA TRP A 136 8.71 9.15 -2.10
C TRP A 136 7.79 8.49 -3.13
N VAL A 137 7.18 7.38 -2.76
CA VAL A 137 6.23 6.64 -3.59
C VAL A 137 4.89 6.59 -2.86
N PHE A 138 3.82 6.99 -3.54
CA PHE A 138 2.47 7.07 -2.99
C PHE A 138 1.51 6.19 -3.77
N ASP A 139 0.64 5.50 -3.02
CA ASP A 139 -0.60 4.93 -3.53
C ASP A 139 -1.76 5.59 -2.76
N PRO A 140 -2.55 6.46 -3.39
CA PRO A 140 -3.58 7.21 -2.70
C PRO A 140 -4.73 6.32 -2.20
N ILE A 141 -5.14 5.30 -2.96
CA ILE A 141 -6.13 4.27 -2.56
C ILE A 141 -5.73 2.92 -3.17
N ASP A 142 -4.97 2.12 -2.42
CA ASP A 142 -4.76 0.72 -2.77
C ASP A 142 -6.04 -0.06 -2.43
N GLY A 143 -6.57 -0.76 -3.43
CA GLY A 143 -7.82 -1.50 -3.28
C GLY A 143 -9.07 -0.76 -3.75
N THR A 144 -9.00 0.03 -4.81
CA THR A 144 -10.14 0.75 -5.43
C THR A 144 -11.46 -0.02 -5.44
N LYS A 145 -11.44 -1.33 -5.76
CA LYS A 145 -12.66 -2.17 -5.81
C LYS A 145 -13.31 -2.38 -4.43
N THR A 146 -12.52 -2.56 -3.39
CA THR A 146 -12.99 -2.76 -2.02
C THR A 146 -13.31 -1.42 -1.36
N TYR A 147 -12.53 -0.39 -1.65
CA TYR A 147 -12.85 0.99 -1.27
C TYR A 147 -14.26 1.41 -1.72
N LEU A 148 -14.61 1.18 -2.99
CA LEU A 148 -15.95 1.47 -3.54
C LEU A 148 -17.09 0.66 -2.89
N ARG A 149 -16.78 -0.38 -2.12
CA ARG A 149 -17.74 -1.20 -1.35
C ARG A 149 -17.79 -0.82 0.13
N GLY A 150 -17.02 0.18 0.56
CA GLY A 150 -16.83 0.50 1.97
C GLY A 150 -16.06 -0.57 2.74
N GLU A 151 -15.33 -1.45 2.04
CA GLU A 151 -14.54 -2.55 2.60
C GLU A 151 -13.12 -2.06 2.96
N LEU A 152 -12.22 -2.98 3.29
CA LEU A 152 -10.82 -2.67 3.58
C LEU A 152 -10.08 -2.11 2.35
N TYR A 153 -9.28 -1.07 2.57
CA TYR A 153 -8.37 -0.43 1.61
C TYR A 153 -7.18 0.17 2.38
N ALA A 154 -6.15 0.62 1.68
CA ALA A 154 -5.00 1.27 2.28
C ALA A 154 -4.59 2.55 1.54
N ILE A 155 -3.84 3.39 2.23
CA ILE A 155 -3.13 4.55 1.69
C ILE A 155 -1.64 4.30 1.95
N ASN A 156 -0.82 4.22 0.90
CA ASN A 156 0.59 3.85 1.03
C ASN A 156 1.52 5.05 0.90
N ILE A 157 2.51 5.12 1.77
CA ILE A 157 3.63 6.05 1.70
C ILE A 157 4.93 5.26 1.85
N GLY A 158 5.73 5.19 0.79
CA GLY A 158 7.07 4.59 0.79
C GLY A 158 8.15 5.63 0.58
N LEU A 159 9.29 5.49 1.26
CA LEU A 159 10.52 6.22 0.96
C LEU A 159 11.57 5.25 0.45
N ILE A 160 12.07 5.54 -0.74
CA ILE A 160 13.19 4.88 -1.38
C ILE A 160 14.39 5.83 -1.33
N VAL A 161 15.54 5.30 -0.91
CA VAL A 161 16.82 6.02 -0.94
C VAL A 161 17.79 5.20 -1.78
N ASP A 162 18.25 5.78 -2.88
CA ASP A 162 19.19 5.14 -3.81
C ASP A 162 18.73 3.74 -4.29
N GLY A 163 17.45 3.64 -4.68
CA GLY A 163 16.83 2.39 -5.15
C GLY A 163 16.47 1.38 -4.05
N LYS A 164 16.67 1.73 -2.77
CA LYS A 164 16.36 0.84 -1.64
C LYS A 164 15.24 1.40 -0.77
N GLN A 165 14.20 0.60 -0.53
CA GLN A 165 13.18 0.94 0.47
C GLN A 165 13.83 1.16 1.83
N THR A 166 13.46 2.27 2.48
CA THR A 166 14.09 2.78 3.71
C THR A 166 13.07 3.08 4.80
N LEU A 167 11.90 3.60 4.43
CA LEU A 167 10.75 3.80 5.30
C LEU A 167 9.47 3.37 4.56
N GLY A 168 8.54 2.74 5.26
CA GLY A 168 7.19 2.47 4.77
C GLY A 168 6.18 2.86 5.83
N VAL A 169 5.14 3.60 5.46
CA VAL A 169 4.06 4.06 6.35
C VAL A 169 2.73 3.84 5.63
N VAL A 170 1.92 2.93 6.16
CA VAL A 170 0.65 2.52 5.58
C VAL A 170 -0.48 2.97 6.48
N GLY A 171 -1.39 3.78 5.95
CA GLY A 171 -2.68 4.08 6.58
C GLY A 171 -3.69 2.99 6.21
N CYS A 172 -4.36 2.43 7.22
CA CYS A 172 -5.41 1.43 7.06
C CYS A 172 -6.69 1.97 7.72
N PRO A 173 -7.47 2.81 7.03
CA PRO A 173 -8.57 3.56 7.67
C PRO A 173 -9.67 2.67 8.23
N ASN A 174 -9.91 1.54 7.58
CA ASN A 174 -10.96 0.60 7.95
C ASN A 174 -10.42 -0.64 8.69
N LEU A 175 -9.12 -0.74 9.02
CA LEU A 175 -8.56 -1.91 9.71
C LEU A 175 -8.32 -1.65 11.19
N SER A 176 -8.82 -2.54 12.04
CA SER A 176 -8.55 -2.48 13.48
C SER A 176 -7.16 -3.02 13.81
N LEU A 177 -6.44 -2.34 14.70
CA LEU A 177 -5.17 -2.83 15.29
C LEU A 177 -5.32 -4.17 16.03
N HIS A 178 -6.53 -4.51 16.44
CA HIS A 178 -6.81 -5.66 17.29
C HIS A 178 -7.39 -6.85 16.52
N HIS A 179 -7.53 -6.74 15.20
CA HIS A 179 -8.05 -7.82 14.38
C HIS A 179 -7.21 -9.08 14.50
N LYS A 180 -7.86 -10.24 14.51
CA LYS A 180 -7.21 -11.56 14.53
C LYS A 180 -7.50 -12.29 13.24
N GLY A 181 -6.48 -12.95 12.68
CA GLY A 181 -6.62 -13.66 11.42
C GLY A 181 -7.57 -14.87 11.47
N PRO A 182 -8.06 -15.31 10.30
CA PRO A 182 -7.81 -14.72 8.98
C PRO A 182 -8.56 -13.39 8.77
N LEU A 183 -8.13 -12.61 7.78
CA LEU A 183 -8.75 -11.32 7.41
C LEU A 183 -9.49 -11.44 6.07
N ARG A 184 -10.62 -10.76 5.94
CA ARG A 184 -11.43 -10.61 4.72
C ARG A 184 -11.61 -9.13 4.42
N ASN A 185 -11.90 -8.80 3.15
CA ASN A 185 -12.18 -7.40 2.76
C ASN A 185 -13.31 -6.76 3.58
N SER A 186 -14.30 -7.53 4.03
CA SER A 186 -15.43 -7.04 4.82
C SER A 186 -15.15 -6.87 6.32
N ASP A 187 -13.97 -7.26 6.80
CA ASP A 187 -13.62 -7.20 8.23
C ASP A 187 -13.20 -5.79 8.65
N ILE A 188 -14.13 -4.84 8.48
CA ILE A 188 -13.92 -3.44 8.81
C ILE A 188 -13.91 -3.22 10.32
N ASP A 189 -13.14 -2.23 10.77
CA ASP A 189 -13.06 -1.80 12.15
C ASP A 189 -14.43 -1.29 12.63
N PRO A 190 -15.09 -2.00 13.57
CA PRO A 190 -16.41 -1.59 14.05
C PRO A 190 -16.37 -0.27 14.82
N GLU A 191 -15.21 0.13 15.34
CA GLU A 191 -15.02 1.41 16.03
C GLU A 191 -14.66 2.56 15.07
N GLY A 192 -14.38 2.26 13.80
CA GLY A 192 -13.98 3.24 12.79
C GLY A 192 -12.69 3.99 13.13
N LYS A 193 -11.84 3.41 14.00
CA LYS A 193 -10.61 4.07 14.47
C LYS A 193 -9.48 3.94 13.47
N GLY A 194 -9.42 2.83 12.76
CA GLY A 194 -8.36 2.53 11.81
C GLY A 194 -6.98 2.43 12.46
N CYS A 195 -5.96 2.23 11.64
CA CYS A 195 -4.59 2.14 12.13
C CYS A 195 -3.54 2.64 11.13
N ILE A 196 -2.33 2.85 11.64
CA ILE A 196 -1.14 3.03 10.82
C ILE A 196 -0.18 1.90 11.16
N VAL A 197 0.36 1.24 10.13
CA VAL A 197 1.45 0.28 10.24
C VAL A 197 2.65 0.85 9.50
N TYR A 198 3.82 0.87 10.12
CA TYR A 198 5.01 1.45 9.52
C TYR A 198 6.26 0.69 9.89
N ALA A 199 7.32 0.87 9.11
CA ALA A 199 8.61 0.23 9.36
C ALA A 199 9.76 1.13 8.91
N ILE A 200 10.83 1.11 9.69
CA ILE A 200 12.09 1.77 9.37
C ILE A 200 13.13 0.69 9.16
N LYS A 201 13.85 0.76 8.04
CA LYS A 201 14.85 -0.25 7.68
C LYS A 201 15.88 -0.45 8.79
N GLY A 202 16.06 -1.70 9.21
CA GLY A 202 16.97 -2.13 10.27
C GLY A 202 16.49 -1.85 11.70
N HIS A 203 15.29 -1.31 11.90
CA HIS A 203 14.79 -0.87 13.20
C HIS A 203 13.45 -1.50 13.60
N GLY A 204 12.91 -2.39 12.76
CA GLY A 204 11.65 -3.08 13.01
C GLY A 204 10.44 -2.37 12.42
N ALA A 205 9.30 -3.04 12.58
CA ALA A 205 7.99 -2.52 12.23
C ALA A 205 7.20 -2.15 13.50
N PHE A 206 6.25 -1.26 13.34
CA PHE A 206 5.47 -0.65 14.40
C PHE A 206 4.03 -0.46 13.93
N ALA A 207 3.11 -0.38 14.89
CA ALA A 207 1.74 -0.02 14.63
C ALA A 207 1.26 1.01 15.65
N ARG A 208 0.33 1.86 15.23
CA ARG A 208 -0.29 2.90 16.06
C ARG A 208 -1.73 3.14 15.62
N SER A 209 -2.52 3.79 16.47
CA SER A 209 -3.85 4.25 16.06
C SER A 209 -3.71 5.36 15.01
N LEU A 210 -4.65 5.38 14.07
CA LEU A 210 -4.79 6.43 13.07
C LEU A 210 -5.46 7.70 13.64
N GLN A 211 -5.97 7.65 14.87
CA GLN A 211 -6.65 8.78 15.51
C GLN A 211 -5.67 9.92 15.87
N SER A 212 -6.18 11.16 15.80
CA SER A 212 -5.42 12.37 16.16
C SER A 212 -4.91 12.29 17.60
N GLY A 213 -3.70 12.80 17.83
CA GLY A 213 -3.07 12.84 19.15
C GLY A 213 -2.66 11.47 19.73
N SER A 214 -2.87 10.35 19.03
CA SER A 214 -2.46 9.04 19.54
C SER A 214 -0.95 8.95 19.74
N GLN A 215 -0.54 8.47 20.91
CA GLN A 215 0.84 8.16 21.27
C GLN A 215 1.06 6.64 21.40
N ASP A 216 0.06 5.84 21.01
CA ASP A 216 0.02 4.38 21.22
C ASP A 216 0.85 3.65 20.18
N VAL A 217 2.16 3.92 20.16
CA VAL A 217 3.11 3.23 19.31
C VAL A 217 3.48 1.89 19.95
N LYS A 218 3.27 0.82 19.19
CA LYS A 218 3.67 -0.54 19.55
C LYS A 218 4.62 -1.09 18.50
N GLN A 219 5.79 -1.55 18.93
CA GLN A 219 6.67 -2.34 18.08
C GLN A 219 6.05 -3.71 17.82
N LEU A 220 6.03 -4.12 16.55
CA LEU A 220 5.52 -5.42 16.14
C LEU A 220 6.60 -6.49 16.41
N PRO A 221 6.19 -7.66 16.94
CA PRO A 221 7.13 -8.73 17.20
C PRO A 221 7.67 -9.31 15.88
N LYS A 222 8.92 -9.75 15.90
CA LYS A 222 9.44 -10.60 14.82
C LYS A 222 8.68 -11.93 14.81
N GLN A 223 8.34 -12.42 13.63
CA GLN A 223 7.64 -13.69 13.47
C GLN A 223 8.56 -14.84 13.91
N PRO A 224 8.08 -15.78 14.76
CA PRO A 224 8.91 -16.89 15.18
C PRO A 224 9.17 -17.84 14.02
N ALA A 225 10.39 -18.37 13.94
CA ALA A 225 10.78 -19.31 12.87
C ALA A 225 9.94 -20.60 12.86
N THR A 226 9.36 -20.97 14.00
CA THR A 226 8.52 -22.17 14.17
C THR A 226 7.03 -21.91 13.93
N ARG A 227 6.65 -20.70 13.51
CA ARG A 227 5.25 -20.38 13.26
C ARG A 227 4.76 -21.13 12.02
N ASP A 228 3.60 -21.78 12.13
CA ASP A 228 2.94 -22.40 10.98
C ASP A 228 2.65 -21.36 9.89
N LEU A 229 2.72 -21.81 8.63
CA LEU A 229 2.41 -20.98 7.49
C LEU A 229 0.92 -20.64 7.45
N SER A 230 0.61 -19.41 7.07
CA SER A 230 -0.75 -18.90 6.93
C SER A 230 -0.80 -17.94 5.75
N PHE A 231 -1.60 -18.28 4.74
CA PHE A 231 -1.67 -17.52 3.51
C PHE A 231 -2.38 -16.18 3.70
N VAL A 232 -1.86 -15.18 3.00
CA VAL A 232 -2.51 -13.89 2.72
C VAL A 232 -2.49 -13.74 1.20
N THR A 233 -3.65 -13.82 0.58
CA THR A 233 -3.80 -13.85 -0.88
C THR A 233 -5.05 -13.07 -1.30
N CYS A 234 -5.42 -13.17 -2.57
CA CYS A 234 -6.74 -12.79 -3.06
C CYS A 234 -7.34 -13.89 -3.92
N THR A 235 -8.62 -14.19 -3.74
CA THR A 235 -9.38 -15.04 -4.66
C THR A 235 -10.54 -14.29 -5.30
N GLY A 236 -10.81 -14.59 -6.58
CA GLY A 236 -12.01 -14.16 -7.31
C GLY A 236 -12.07 -12.69 -7.78
N LEU A 237 -11.57 -11.71 -7.01
CA LEU A 237 -11.73 -10.29 -7.35
C LEU A 237 -10.59 -9.71 -8.20
N VAL A 238 -9.48 -10.43 -8.33
CA VAL A 238 -8.29 -10.05 -9.12
C VAL A 238 -8.00 -11.14 -10.13
N ASP A 239 -8.15 -10.83 -11.43
CA ASP A 239 -7.96 -11.78 -12.55
C ASP A 239 -6.51 -11.77 -13.09
N SER A 240 -5.54 -11.40 -12.25
CA SER A 240 -4.13 -11.44 -12.65
C SER A 240 -3.41 -12.70 -12.18
N ALA A 241 -4.01 -13.48 -11.27
CA ALA A 241 -3.41 -14.71 -10.76
C ALA A 241 -3.51 -15.84 -11.80
N LEU A 242 -2.48 -16.66 -11.87
CA LEU A 242 -2.44 -17.86 -12.69
C LEU A 242 -3.32 -18.97 -12.06
N ASP A 243 -4.42 -19.31 -12.73
CA ASP A 243 -5.46 -20.24 -12.25
C ASP A 243 -4.88 -21.62 -11.89
N GLY A 244 -5.21 -22.17 -10.72
CA GLY A 244 -4.84 -23.54 -10.35
C GLY A 244 -3.48 -23.70 -9.68
N VAL A 245 -2.68 -22.64 -9.50
CA VAL A 245 -1.32 -22.76 -8.95
C VAL A 245 -1.31 -22.53 -7.44
N HIS A 246 -1.91 -21.43 -6.99
CA HIS A 246 -1.77 -20.94 -5.62
C HIS A 246 -2.40 -21.87 -4.59
N GLU A 247 -3.56 -22.44 -4.91
CA GLU A 247 -4.27 -23.42 -4.09
C GLU A 247 -3.50 -24.74 -3.98
N VAL A 248 -2.87 -25.19 -5.08
CA VAL A 248 -2.07 -26.43 -5.10
C VAL A 248 -0.76 -26.24 -4.34
N VAL A 249 -0.14 -25.05 -4.43
CA VAL A 249 1.02 -24.70 -3.60
C VAL A 249 0.65 -24.72 -2.11
N ALA A 250 -0.50 -24.15 -1.75
CA ALA A 250 -0.97 -24.19 -0.36
C ALA A 250 -1.25 -25.62 0.12
N GLU A 251 -1.91 -26.45 -0.70
CA GLU A 251 -2.15 -27.87 -0.41
C GLU A 251 -0.84 -28.64 -0.19
N ARG A 252 0.15 -28.47 -1.07
CA ARG A 252 1.49 -29.07 -0.94
C ARG A 252 2.20 -28.66 0.35
N LEU A 253 1.98 -27.43 0.79
CA LEU A 253 2.54 -26.91 2.04
C LEU A 253 1.74 -27.34 3.28
N GLY A 254 0.57 -27.98 3.11
CA GLY A 254 -0.32 -28.37 4.20
C GLY A 254 -1.04 -27.18 4.84
N VAL A 255 -1.29 -26.11 4.09
CA VAL A 255 -1.83 -24.85 4.60
C VAL A 255 -3.23 -24.61 4.07
N ALA A 256 -4.11 -24.08 4.92
CA ALA A 256 -5.46 -23.68 4.51
C ALA A 256 -5.39 -22.56 3.45
N PHE A 257 -6.16 -22.73 2.38
CA PHE A 257 -6.33 -21.75 1.32
C PHE A 257 -7.79 -21.26 1.28
N PRO A 258 -8.06 -19.95 1.13
CA PRO A 258 -7.10 -18.87 0.86
C PRO A 258 -6.37 -18.32 2.08
N GLY A 259 -6.70 -18.77 3.30
CA GLY A 259 -6.20 -18.11 4.52
C GLY A 259 -6.89 -16.75 4.69
N SER A 260 -6.13 -15.65 4.70
CA SER A 260 -6.64 -14.27 4.56
C SER A 260 -6.84 -13.93 3.08
N ASP A 261 -7.97 -13.31 2.75
CA ASP A 261 -8.37 -12.99 1.38
C ASP A 261 -8.62 -11.48 1.23
N LEU A 262 -7.66 -10.78 0.63
CA LEU A 262 -7.57 -9.34 0.56
C LEU A 262 -7.26 -8.89 -0.85
N VAL A 263 -8.12 -8.07 -1.44
CA VAL A 263 -7.85 -7.42 -2.72
C VAL A 263 -6.60 -6.52 -2.66
N PRO A 264 -6.49 -5.58 -1.71
CA PRO A 264 -5.45 -4.54 -1.74
C PRO A 264 -4.08 -5.15 -1.43
N TRP A 265 -3.08 -4.88 -2.28
CA TRP A 265 -1.74 -5.44 -2.11
C TRP A 265 -1.02 -4.93 -0.87
N VAL A 266 -1.12 -3.63 -0.61
CA VAL A 266 -0.55 -2.94 0.54
C VAL A 266 -1.07 -3.55 1.84
N LEU A 267 -2.38 -3.87 1.91
CA LEU A 267 -2.94 -4.56 3.08
C LEU A 267 -2.47 -6.00 3.24
N ARG A 268 -2.08 -6.71 2.16
CA ARG A 268 -1.48 -8.05 2.31
C ARG A 268 -0.15 -7.96 3.05
N TRP A 269 0.68 -6.98 2.71
CA TRP A 269 1.95 -6.74 3.41
C TRP A 269 1.73 -6.32 4.85
N ALA A 270 0.80 -5.38 5.10
CA ALA A 270 0.45 -4.94 6.45
C ALA A 270 -0.11 -6.09 7.30
N ALA A 271 -0.99 -6.94 6.75
CA ALA A 271 -1.53 -8.10 7.44
C ALA A 271 -0.44 -9.11 7.83
N MET A 272 0.55 -9.33 6.96
CA MET A 272 1.69 -10.20 7.30
C MET A 272 2.58 -9.60 8.39
N ALA A 273 2.84 -8.28 8.35
CA ALA A 273 3.60 -7.58 9.39
C ALA A 273 2.88 -7.61 10.75
N LEU A 274 1.56 -7.41 10.77
CA LEU A 274 0.70 -7.54 11.96
C LEU A 274 0.62 -8.98 12.48
N GLY A 275 1.14 -9.96 11.73
CA GLY A 275 1.08 -11.37 12.08
C GLY A 275 -0.30 -11.98 11.94
N ILE A 276 -1.17 -11.43 11.10
CA ILE A 276 -2.49 -12.00 10.75
C ILE A 276 -2.30 -13.22 9.83
N GLY A 277 -1.34 -13.14 8.92
CA GLY A 277 -0.77 -14.26 8.17
C GLY A 277 0.73 -14.09 8.05
N ASN A 278 1.40 -14.91 7.25
CA ASN A 278 2.85 -14.82 7.07
C ASN A 278 3.34 -15.36 5.72
N THR A 279 2.46 -15.70 4.79
CA THR A 279 2.87 -16.29 3.52
C THR A 279 2.05 -15.69 2.39
N THR A 280 2.69 -15.28 1.30
CA THR A 280 2.00 -14.94 0.05
C THR A 280 2.73 -15.57 -1.12
N VAL A 281 1.97 -16.10 -2.07
CA VAL A 281 2.46 -16.56 -3.36
C VAL A 281 1.62 -15.89 -4.40
N TRP A 282 2.25 -15.34 -5.43
CA TRP A 282 1.54 -14.72 -6.54
C TRP A 282 2.26 -14.96 -7.85
N VAL A 283 1.78 -15.94 -8.61
CA VAL A 283 2.20 -16.15 -10.00
C VAL A 283 1.21 -15.44 -10.90
N TYR A 284 1.69 -14.55 -11.77
CA TYR A 284 0.80 -13.87 -12.73
C TYR A 284 0.38 -14.79 -13.87
N LYS A 285 -0.85 -14.62 -14.35
CA LYS A 285 -1.42 -15.35 -15.50
C LYS A 285 -0.70 -15.08 -16.81
N ARG A 286 -0.11 -13.89 -16.95
CA ARG A 286 0.65 -13.47 -18.13
C ARG A 286 2.06 -13.03 -17.73
N ARG A 287 3.05 -13.41 -18.51
CA ARG A 287 4.48 -13.09 -18.28
C ARG A 287 4.84 -11.63 -18.56
N ASP A 288 4.02 -10.93 -19.33
CA ASP A 288 4.17 -9.50 -19.64
C ASP A 288 3.53 -8.59 -18.56
N ARG A 289 2.96 -9.19 -17.50
CA ARG A 289 2.35 -8.47 -16.39
C ARG A 289 3.40 -8.14 -15.34
N PHE A 290 3.47 -6.87 -14.97
CA PHE A 290 4.34 -6.37 -13.91
C PHE A 290 3.50 -5.71 -12.81
N ALA A 291 3.95 -5.86 -11.57
CA ALA A 291 3.44 -5.10 -10.43
C ALA A 291 3.76 -3.61 -10.60
N LYS A 292 2.90 -2.75 -10.05
CA LYS A 292 3.18 -1.31 -9.94
C LYS A 292 4.08 -1.07 -8.75
N SER A 293 4.97 -0.08 -8.82
CA SER A 293 5.87 0.19 -7.69
C SER A 293 5.10 0.65 -6.45
N TRP A 294 4.01 1.40 -6.61
CA TRP A 294 3.24 1.98 -5.49
C TRP A 294 2.42 0.96 -4.69
N ASP A 295 1.94 -0.13 -5.30
CA ASP A 295 1.27 -1.25 -4.61
C ASP A 295 2.18 -1.98 -3.57
N HIS A 296 3.50 -1.76 -3.63
CA HIS A 296 4.50 -2.57 -2.91
C HIS A 296 5.59 -1.78 -2.19
N SER A 297 6.07 -0.67 -2.77
CA SER A 297 7.19 0.10 -2.24
C SER A 297 6.87 0.64 -0.85
N GLY A 298 7.78 0.46 0.11
CA GLY A 298 7.52 0.79 1.51
C GLY A 298 6.66 -0.27 2.21
N ALA A 299 5.54 -0.70 1.63
CA ALA A 299 4.65 -1.71 2.19
C ALA A 299 5.36 -3.06 2.46
N MET A 300 6.19 -3.52 1.52
CA MET A 300 6.99 -4.75 1.68
C MET A 300 7.95 -4.69 2.87
N LEU A 301 8.52 -3.52 3.15
CA LEU A 301 9.45 -3.32 4.27
C LEU A 301 8.80 -3.64 5.61
N LEU A 302 7.48 -3.41 5.76
CA LEU A 302 6.75 -3.77 6.97
C LEU A 302 6.93 -5.26 7.28
N TYR A 303 6.82 -6.12 6.27
CA TYR A 303 6.95 -7.56 6.47
C TYR A 303 8.41 -7.99 6.66
N GLU A 304 9.35 -7.44 5.89
CA GLU A 304 10.78 -7.71 6.05
C GLU A 304 11.28 -7.38 7.47
N GLU A 305 10.89 -6.23 8.01
CA GLU A 305 11.28 -5.79 9.36
C GLU A 305 10.64 -6.63 10.49
N THR A 306 9.63 -7.46 10.17
CA THR A 306 9.08 -8.47 11.07
C THR A 306 9.64 -9.88 10.84
N GLY A 307 10.68 -10.02 10.00
CA GLY A 307 11.37 -11.30 9.76
C GLY A 307 10.87 -12.07 8.53
N GLY A 308 10.15 -11.40 7.62
CA GLY A 308 9.81 -11.93 6.31
C GLY A 308 10.98 -11.90 5.33
N LYS A 309 10.97 -12.81 4.36
CA LYS A 309 11.78 -12.75 3.13
C LYS A 309 10.84 -12.65 1.95
N ILE A 310 11.17 -11.80 0.98
CA ILE A 310 10.37 -11.55 -0.22
C ILE A 310 11.27 -11.70 -1.43
N THR A 311 10.84 -12.51 -2.39
CA THR A 311 11.45 -12.62 -3.71
C THR A 311 10.36 -12.59 -4.76
N ASP A 312 10.76 -12.51 -6.02
CA ASP A 312 9.87 -12.90 -7.11
C ASP A 312 9.72 -14.43 -7.22
N VAL A 313 8.96 -14.90 -8.20
CA VAL A 313 8.73 -16.34 -8.46
C VAL A 313 10.01 -17.05 -8.91
N HIS A 314 11.03 -16.33 -9.39
CA HIS A 314 12.33 -16.89 -9.78
C HIS A 314 13.32 -16.94 -8.61
N GLY A 315 12.96 -16.40 -7.44
CA GLY A 315 13.84 -16.32 -6.28
C GLY A 315 14.76 -15.11 -6.29
N LYS A 316 14.54 -14.14 -7.18
CA LYS A 316 15.31 -12.89 -7.22
C LYS A 316 14.78 -11.90 -6.19
N ASP A 317 15.69 -11.12 -5.62
CA ASP A 317 15.32 -9.98 -4.78
C ASP A 317 14.46 -8.98 -5.59
N ILE A 318 13.54 -8.30 -4.91
CA ILE A 318 12.67 -7.31 -5.54
C ILE A 318 13.48 -6.04 -5.85
N ASP A 319 13.53 -5.68 -7.12
CA ASP A 319 14.21 -4.50 -7.64
C ASP A 319 13.22 -3.35 -7.85
N LEU A 320 13.17 -2.47 -6.86
CA LEU A 320 12.36 -1.25 -6.89
C LEU A 320 12.92 -0.17 -7.84
N SER A 321 14.13 -0.34 -8.37
CA SER A 321 14.77 0.63 -9.27
C SER A 321 14.39 0.44 -10.75
N ALA A 322 13.66 -0.62 -11.07
CA ALA A 322 13.24 -0.97 -12.43
C ALA A 322 12.18 -0.02 -13.04
N GLY A 323 11.82 1.05 -12.33
CA GLY A 323 10.90 2.10 -12.76
C GLY A 323 9.54 2.04 -12.06
N ARG A 324 8.52 2.68 -12.67
CA ARG A 324 7.12 2.70 -12.15
C ARG A 324 6.46 1.31 -12.11
N LYS A 325 7.04 0.33 -12.80
CA LYS A 325 6.67 -1.08 -12.77
C LYS A 325 7.87 -1.89 -12.32
N LEU A 326 7.64 -2.97 -11.58
CA LEU A 326 8.68 -3.92 -11.19
C LEU A 326 9.07 -4.81 -12.38
N SER A 327 9.63 -4.20 -13.43
CA SER A 327 9.89 -4.85 -14.72
C SER A 327 11.02 -5.89 -14.67
N ALA A 328 11.86 -5.82 -13.63
CA ALA A 328 12.92 -6.78 -13.35
C ALA A 328 12.45 -8.03 -12.57
N ASN A 329 11.19 -8.05 -12.10
CA ASN A 329 10.65 -9.12 -11.27
C ASN A 329 9.36 -9.70 -11.84
N PHE A 330 9.13 -10.99 -11.57
CA PHE A 330 7.90 -11.69 -11.98
C PHE A 330 7.18 -12.34 -10.80
N GLY A 331 6.01 -11.80 -10.44
CA GLY A 331 5.22 -12.31 -9.32
C GLY A 331 5.91 -12.14 -7.97
N PHE A 332 5.39 -12.82 -6.95
CA PHE A 332 5.89 -12.72 -5.57
C PHE A 332 5.87 -14.05 -4.84
N VAL A 333 6.89 -14.27 -4.01
CA VAL A 333 6.93 -15.29 -2.98
C VAL A 333 7.43 -14.63 -1.70
N ALA A 334 6.56 -14.56 -0.69
CA ALA A 334 6.93 -14.09 0.64
C ALA A 334 6.57 -15.14 1.69
N ALA A 335 7.47 -15.33 2.65
CA ALA A 335 7.30 -16.23 3.79
C ALA A 335 8.29 -15.85 4.90
N PRO A 336 8.20 -16.41 6.11
CA PRO A 336 9.25 -16.24 7.11
C PRO A 336 10.58 -16.74 6.55
N VAL A 337 11.69 -16.08 6.89
CA VAL A 337 13.03 -16.41 6.36
C VAL A 337 13.33 -17.92 6.41
N ALA A 338 12.96 -18.59 7.52
CA ALA A 338 13.21 -20.02 7.73
C ALA A 338 12.39 -20.96 6.81
N ALA A 339 11.30 -20.47 6.21
CA ALA A 339 10.40 -21.26 5.38
C ALA A 339 10.38 -20.82 3.90
N HIS A 340 10.98 -19.67 3.57
CA HIS A 340 10.91 -19.08 2.23
C HIS A 340 11.39 -20.01 1.13
N ASP A 341 12.56 -20.63 1.28
CA ASP A 341 13.10 -21.52 0.26
C ASP A 341 12.20 -22.76 0.03
N LYS A 342 11.53 -23.26 1.09
CA LYS A 342 10.54 -24.34 0.98
C LYS A 342 9.30 -23.89 0.19
N VAL A 343 8.80 -22.68 0.44
CA VAL A 343 7.65 -22.12 -0.28
C VAL A 343 8.01 -21.88 -1.75
N LEU A 344 9.17 -21.30 -2.03
CA LEU A 344 9.65 -21.07 -3.40
C LEU A 344 9.79 -22.38 -4.17
N GLN A 345 10.39 -23.40 -3.54
CA GLN A 345 10.51 -24.74 -4.15
C GLN A 345 9.13 -25.34 -4.46
N ALA A 346 8.16 -25.21 -3.55
CA ALA A 346 6.79 -25.67 -3.79
C ALA A 346 6.16 -24.98 -5.01
N VAL A 347 6.38 -23.67 -5.19
CA VAL A 347 5.93 -22.95 -6.40
C VAL A 347 6.56 -23.51 -7.67
N HIS A 348 7.89 -23.74 -7.66
CA HIS A 348 8.59 -24.29 -8.81
C HIS A 348 8.12 -25.69 -9.17
N ASP A 349 7.95 -26.55 -8.17
CA ASP A 349 7.49 -27.93 -8.36
C ASP A 349 6.07 -27.97 -8.92
N VAL A 350 5.15 -27.15 -8.38
CA VAL A 350 3.76 -27.07 -8.88
C VAL A 350 3.74 -26.58 -10.33
N LEU A 351 4.52 -25.55 -10.68
CA LEU A 351 4.57 -25.05 -12.05
C LEU A 351 5.09 -26.12 -13.03
N LYS A 352 6.12 -26.88 -12.66
CA LYS A 352 6.66 -27.97 -13.51
C LYS A 352 5.66 -29.11 -13.68
N GLU A 353 5.07 -29.58 -12.60
CA GLU A 353 4.10 -30.69 -12.63
C GLU A 353 2.84 -30.37 -13.43
N GLN A 354 2.43 -29.09 -13.45
CA GLN A 354 1.31 -28.62 -14.27
C GLN A 354 1.71 -28.30 -15.72
N GLY A 355 2.96 -28.55 -16.13
CA GLY A 355 3.47 -28.28 -17.48
C GLY A 355 3.59 -26.78 -17.79
N ARG A 356 3.88 -25.96 -16.78
CA ARG A 356 3.93 -24.49 -16.81
C ARG A 356 5.34 -23.94 -16.64
N ASP A 357 6.35 -24.70 -17.05
CA ASP A 357 7.78 -24.34 -16.98
C ASP A 357 8.11 -22.98 -17.61
N ALA A 358 7.32 -22.54 -18.58
CA ALA A 358 7.49 -21.24 -19.23
C ALA A 358 7.41 -20.05 -18.24
N PHE A 359 6.77 -20.22 -17.08
CA PHE A 359 6.72 -19.18 -16.03
C PHE A 359 7.98 -19.13 -15.15
N LEU A 360 8.89 -20.10 -15.30
CA LEU A 360 10.19 -20.16 -14.60
C LEU A 360 11.37 -19.69 -15.47
N GLN A 361 11.10 -19.26 -16.71
CA GLN A 361 12.11 -18.83 -17.70
C GLN A 361 12.25 -17.31 -17.78
#